data_AF-A0A929YN78-F1
#
_entry.id   AF-A0A929YN78-F1
#
_cell.length_a   1.000
_cell.length_b   1.000
_cell.length_c   1.000
_cell.angle_alpha   90.00
_cell.angle_beta   90.00
_cell.angle_gamma   90.00
#
_symmetry.space_group_name_H-M   'P 1'
#
loop_
_entity.id
_entity.type
_entity.pdbx_description
1 polymer ?
#
loop_
_entity_poly.entity_id
_entity_poly.type
_entity_poly.pdbx_seq_one_letter_code
_entity_poly.pdbx_strand_id
1 'polypeptide(L)' 'MLEKDRKRQIEKLRSVCPKCGNKHTARIVYGMPVMDKEMEKAEAEGRIWLGGCCLEDYRYYCINCELKF' A
#
# COMPACT_ATOMS: atom_id res chain seq x y z
N MET A 1 21.50 13.28 0.20
CA MET A 1 20.73 12.57 1.25
C MET A 1 19.34 13.19 1.45
N LEU A 2 19.22 14.51 1.63
CA LEU A 2 17.96 15.26 1.82
C LEU A 2 16.78 14.91 0.86
N GLU A 3 17.04 14.63 -0.42
CA GLU A 3 15.96 14.32 -1.37
C GLU A 3 15.28 12.97 -1.15
N LYS A 4 16.01 11.98 -0.61
CA LYS A 4 15.45 10.64 -0.30
C LYS A 4 14.50 10.73 0.89
N ASP A 5 14.83 11.55 1.88
CA ASP A 5 14.00 11.76 3.06
C ASP A 5 12.67 12.44 2.69
N ARG A 6 12.73 13.46 1.81
CA ARG A 6 11.51 14.15 1.32
C ARG A 6 10.59 13.20 0.55
N LYS A 7 11.12 12.35 -0.33
CA LYS A 7 10.31 11.34 -1.07
C LYS A 7 9.61 10.37 -0.11
N ARG A 8 10.36 9.85 0.87
CA ARG A 8 9.83 8.92 1.87
C ARG A 8 8.72 9.57 2.72
N GLN A 9 8.86 10.85 3.04
CA GLN A 9 7.87 11.59 3.82
C GLN A 9 6.58 11.86 3.02
N ILE A 10 6.69 12.19 1.73
CA ILE A 10 5.53 12.35 0.83
C ILE A 10 4.80 11.01 0.64
N GLU A 11 5.52 9.91 0.42
CA GLU A 11 4.89 8.58 0.32
C GLU A 11 4.17 8.17 1.60
N LYS A 12 4.73 8.52 2.77
CA LYS A 12 4.09 8.26 4.07
C LYS A 12 2.80 9.08 4.28
N LEU A 13 2.73 10.30 3.73
CA LEU A 13 1.51 11.10 3.76
C LEU A 13 0.45 10.55 2.81
N ARG A 14 0.87 10.08 1.62
CA ARG A 14 -0.02 9.48 0.62
C ARG A 14 -0.59 8.14 1.05
N SER A 15 0.05 7.43 1.97
CA SER A 15 -0.47 6.18 2.54
C SER A 15 -1.48 6.40 3.68
N VAL A 16 -1.84 7.64 4.03
CA VAL A 16 -2.87 7.87 5.05
C VAL A 16 -4.24 7.84 4.39
N CYS A 17 -5.15 7.03 4.95
CA CYS A 17 -6.52 6.94 4.43
C CYS A 17 -7.22 8.31 4.54
N PRO A 18 -7.74 8.87 3.44
CA PRO A 18 -8.42 10.17 3.46
C PRO A 18 -9.78 10.11 4.16
N LYS A 19 -10.38 8.92 4.30
CA LYS A 19 -11.71 8.74 4.91
C LYS A 19 -11.67 8.66 6.43
N CYS A 20 -10.71 7.92 6.99
CA CYS A 20 -10.64 7.65 8.45
C CYS A 20 -9.33 8.10 9.11
N GLY A 21 -8.37 8.64 8.35
CA GLY A 21 -7.07 9.06 8.88
C GLY A 21 -6.15 7.91 9.30
N ASN A 22 -6.51 6.65 8.98
CA ASN A 22 -5.67 5.50 9.32
C ASN A 22 -4.32 5.58 8.60
N LYS A 23 -3.23 5.43 9.36
CA LYS A 23 -1.84 5.46 8.86
C LYS A 23 -1.34 4.07 8.46
N HIS A 24 -2.02 3.01 8.89
CA HIS A 24 -1.74 1.62 8.51
C HIS A 24 -2.64 1.21 7.35
N THR A 25 -2.22 1.60 6.14
CA THR A 25 -2.86 1.14 4.89
C THR A 25 -1.92 0.20 4.15
N ALA A 26 -2.52 -0.71 3.39
CA ALA A 26 -1.80 -1.67 2.58
C ALA A 26 -1.45 -1.04 1.23
N ARG A 27 -0.26 -1.32 0.71
CA ARG A 27 0.09 -0.95 -0.68
C ARG A 27 -0.53 -1.96 -1.63
N ILE A 28 -1.18 -1.47 -2.68
CA ILE A 28 -1.81 -2.35 -3.67
C ILE A 28 -0.73 -2.89 -4.62
N VAL A 29 -0.73 -4.21 -4.80
CA VAL A 29 0.13 -4.89 -5.76
C VAL A 29 -0.76 -5.51 -6.83
N TYR A 30 -0.54 -5.09 -8.07
CA TYR A 30 -1.26 -5.61 -9.24
C TYR A 30 -0.44 -6.65 -9.99
N GLY A 31 -1.14 -7.46 -10.79
CA GLY A 31 -0.56 -8.53 -11.57
C GLY A 31 -0.34 -9.79 -10.74
N MET A 32 0.61 -10.61 -11.18
CA MET A 32 1.02 -11.83 -10.48
C MET A 32 2.43 -11.62 -9.95
N PRO A 33 2.58 -11.06 -8.74
CA PRO A 33 3.90 -10.88 -8.15
C PRO A 33 4.50 -12.24 -7.76
N VAL A 34 5.83 -12.29 -7.71
CA VAL A 34 6.53 -13.45 -7.15
C VAL A 34 6.29 -13.44 -5.64
N MET A 35 5.49 -14.38 -5.15
CA MET A 35 5.21 -14.55 -3.72
C MET A 35 6.41 -15.21 -3.04
N ASP A 36 7.45 -14.41 -2.76
CA ASP A 36 8.53 -14.83 -1.87
C ASP A 36 8.12 -14.71 -0.39
N LYS A 37 8.98 -15.22 0.50
CA LYS A 37 8.72 -15.21 1.95
C LYS A 37 8.52 -13.79 2.52
N GLU A 38 9.17 -12.78 1.96
CA GLU A 38 9.01 -11.41 2.42
C GLU A 38 7.65 -10.85 2.01
N MET A 39 7.21 -11.19 0.80
CA MET A 39 5.91 -10.80 0.26
C MET A 39 4.75 -11.48 0.99
N GLU A 40 4.84 -12.79 1.22
CA GLU A 40 3.87 -13.54 2.03
C GLU A 40 3.74 -12.95 3.44
N LYS A 41 4.87 -12.61 4.07
CA LYS A 41 4.87 -11.96 5.38
C LYS A 41 4.23 -10.56 5.33
N ALA A 42 4.53 -9.78 4.31
CA ALA A 42 3.95 -8.45 4.15
C ALA A 42 2.43 -8.50 3.92
N GLU A 43 1.95 -9.52 3.21
CA GLU A 43 0.52 -9.77 3.00
C GLU A 43 -0.15 -10.16 4.33
N ALA A 44 0.43 -11.13 5.05
CA ALA A 44 -0.08 -11.59 6.33
C ALA A 44 -0.15 -10.46 7.38
N GLU A 45 0.79 -9.52 7.34
CA GLU A 45 0.80 -8.34 8.22
C GLU A 45 -0.09 -7.19 7.72
N GLY A 46 -0.76 -7.33 6.57
CA GLY A 46 -1.64 -6.31 6.00
C GLY A 46 -0.89 -5.08 5.46
N ARG A 47 0.41 -5.20 5.16
CA ARG A 47 1.19 -4.13 4.53
C ARG A 47 1.00 -4.07 3.02
N ILE A 48 0.61 -5.17 2.39
CA ILE A 48 0.27 -5.24 0.97
C ILE A 48 -1.12 -5.85 0.77
N TRP A 49 -1.76 -5.46 -0.32
CA TRP A 49 -3.06 -5.99 -0.74
C TRP A 49 -2.99 -6.36 -2.22
N LEU A 50 -3.45 -7.55 -2.57
CA LEU A 50 -3.44 -8.03 -3.95
C LEU A 50 -4.60 -7.38 -4.72
N GLY A 51 -4.24 -6.47 -5.63
CA GLY A 51 -5.13 -5.62 -6.41
C GLY A 51 -5.86 -6.30 -7.55
N GLY A 52 -5.53 -7.58 -7.81
CA GLY A 52 -5.94 -8.30 -9.01
C GLY A 52 -4.95 -8.12 -10.16
N CYS A 53 -5.28 -8.70 -11.31
CA CYS A 53 -4.37 -8.78 -12.46
C CYS A 53 -4.21 -7.44 -13.20
N CYS A 54 -5.29 -6.67 -13.32
CA CYS A 54 -5.30 -5.41 -14.06
C CYS A 54 -4.81 -4.26 -13.19
N LEU A 55 -3.86 -3.48 -13.71
CA LEU A 55 -3.43 -2.22 -13.09
C LEU A 55 -4.59 -1.21 -13.06
N GLU A 56 -4.86 -0.69 -11.87
CA GLU A 56 -5.74 0.47 -11.66
C GLU A 56 -4.91 1.66 -11.13
N ASP A 57 -5.52 2.84 -11.06
CA ASP A 57 -4.84 4.07 -10.59
C ASP A 57 -4.65 4.13 -9.07
N TYR A 58 -5.34 3.26 -8.32
CA TYR A 58 -5.26 3.20 -6.86
C TYR A 58 -3.93 2.62 -6.40
N ARG A 59 -3.35 3.16 -5.34
CA ARG A 59 -2.03 2.73 -4.83
C ARG A 59 -2.10 2.16 -3.42
N TYR A 60 -3.12 2.53 -2.66
CA TYR A 60 -3.29 2.13 -1.27
C TYR A 60 -4.69 1.61 -1.03
N TYR A 61 -4.77 0.64 -0.13
CA TYR A 61 -6.01 0.04 0.32
C TYR A 61 -6.12 0.19 1.84
N CYS A 62 -7.22 0.78 2.31
CA CYS A 62 -7.52 0.89 3.72
C CYS A 62 -8.39 -0.28 4.17
N ILE A 63 -7.83 -1.20 4.95
CA ILE A 63 -8.56 -2.37 5.49
C ILE A 63 -9.74 -1.94 6.37
N ASN A 64 -9.61 -0.86 7.15
CA ASN A 64 -10.66 -0.39 8.05
C ASN A 64 -11.87 0.22 7.32
N CYS A 65 -11.70 0.69 6.09
CA CYS A 65 -12.75 1.36 5.32
C CYS A 65 -13.10 0.63 4.02
N GLU A 66 -12.38 -0.46 3.73
CA GLU A 66 -12.40 -1.19 2.47
C GLU A 66 -12.27 -0.28 1.23
N LEU A 67 -11.49 0.80 1.36
CA LEU A 67 -11.36 1.85 0.35
C LEU A 67 -10.03 1.73 -0.38
N LYS A 68 -10.08 1.69 -1.72
CA LYS A 68 -8.93 1.89 -2.62
C LYS A 68 -8.74 3.39 -2.88
N PHE A 69 -7.52 3.90 -2.78
CA PHE A 69 -7.18 5.31 -3.01
C PHE A 69 -5.71 5.53 -3.42
#